data_AF-A0AA50DYK9-F1
#
_entry.id   AF-A0AA50DYK9-F1
#
_cell.length_a   1.000
_cell.length_b   1.000
_cell.length_c   1.000
_cell.angle_alpha   90.00
_cell.angle_beta   90.00
_cell.angle_gamma   90.00
#
_symmetry.space_group_name_H-M   'P 1'
#
loop_
_entity.id
_entity.type
_entity.pdbx_description
1 polymer ?
#
loop_
_entity_poly.entity_id
_entity_poly.type
_entity_poly.pdbx_seq_one_letter_code
_entity_poly.pdbx_strand_id
1 'polypeptide(L)'
;MTPSLTLPAPAFTEATSWECWRQMQQVSLTIHGPDHPSAITVDTNYMDEGQGEPMLFIHGFDSSVLEFRRLLPLIKKDFRAIAIDLLGFGFTTRSKILLPTPANIKIHLDHFWQTIIQEPITLVGVSMGEQWP
;
A
#
# COMPACT_ATOMS: atom_id res chain seq x y z
N MET A 1 -5.31 1.73 23.62
CA MET A 1 -5.71 0.34 23.35
C MET A 1 -5.70 0.16 21.84
N THR A 2 -4.62 -0.39 21.30
CA THR A 2 -4.47 -0.62 19.86
C THR A 2 -5.25 -1.89 19.51
N PRO A 3 -6.17 -1.88 18.53
CA PRO A 3 -6.86 -3.10 18.16
C PRO A 3 -5.84 -4.06 17.55
N SER A 4 -5.70 -5.25 18.14
CA SER A 4 -4.89 -6.30 17.53
C SER A 4 -5.71 -6.95 16.41
N LEU A 5 -5.20 -6.83 15.19
CA LEU A 5 -5.73 -7.55 14.04
C LEU A 5 -5.60 -9.06 14.30
N THR A 6 -6.73 -9.75 14.44
CA THR A 6 -6.83 -11.21 14.58
C THR A 6 -6.99 -11.86 13.21
N LEU A 7 -5.99 -11.66 12.35
CA LEU A 7 -5.73 -12.58 11.24
C LEU A 7 -4.69 -13.60 11.73
N PRO A 8 -4.77 -14.90 11.37
CA PRO A 8 -3.64 -15.80 11.63
C PRO A 8 -2.43 -15.18 10.94
N ALA A 9 -1.41 -14.83 11.72
CA ALA A 9 -0.17 -14.31 11.17
C ALA A 9 0.28 -15.28 10.07
N PRO A 10 0.55 -14.80 8.83
CA PRO A 10 0.98 -15.69 7.77
C PRO A 10 2.19 -16.50 8.26
N ALA A 11 2.24 -17.79 7.97
CA ALA A 11 3.38 -18.64 8.32
C ALA A 11 4.57 -18.33 7.40
N PHE A 12 5.13 -17.12 7.53
CA PHE A 12 6.26 -16.70 6.72
C PHE A 12 7.49 -17.54 7.07
N THR A 13 8.16 -18.05 6.04
CA THR A 13 9.40 -18.82 6.16
C THR A 13 10.65 -17.95 6.11
N GLU A 14 10.54 -16.72 5.58
CA GLU A 14 11.64 -15.76 5.49
C GLU A 14 11.60 -14.73 6.63
N ALA A 15 12.73 -14.50 7.28
CA ALA A 15 12.87 -13.47 8.31
C ALA A 15 12.53 -12.06 7.81
N THR A 16 12.86 -11.75 6.55
CA THR A 16 12.55 -10.44 5.95
C THR A 16 11.04 -10.20 5.79
N SER A 17 10.25 -11.27 5.58
CA SER A 17 8.79 -11.16 5.52
C SER A 17 8.19 -10.91 6.90
N TRP A 18 8.72 -11.55 7.94
CA TRP A 18 8.34 -11.27 9.32
C TRP A 18 8.65 -9.83 9.73
N GLU A 19 9.81 -9.33 9.33
CA GLU A 19 10.22 -7.97 9.67
C GLU A 19 9.33 -6.93 8.98
N CYS A 20 9.08 -7.10 7.69
CA CYS A 20 8.15 -6.25 6.95
C CYS A 20 6.73 -6.31 7.55
N TRP A 21 6.24 -7.50 7.90
CA TRP A 21 4.95 -7.67 8.55
C TRP A 21 4.82 -6.91 9.87
N ARG A 22 5.87 -6.91 10.70
CA ARG A 22 5.88 -6.24 12.01
C ARG A 22 5.88 -4.71 11.90
N GLN A 23 6.48 -4.18 10.84
CA GLN A 23 6.58 -2.75 10.59
C GLN A 23 5.45 -2.22 9.69
N MET A 24 4.62 -3.11 9.15
CA MET A 24 3.50 -2.76 8.30
C MET A 24 2.50 -1.88 9.06
N GLN A 25 2.09 -0.81 8.41
CA GLN A 25 1.13 0.15 8.91
C GLN A 25 -0.20 -0.01 8.15
N GLN A 26 -1.27 0.52 8.75
CA GLN A 26 -2.59 0.51 8.14
C GLN A 26 -3.24 1.88 8.30
N VAL A 27 -3.90 2.37 7.24
CA VAL A 27 -4.68 3.60 7.23
C VAL A 27 -6.06 3.33 6.63
N SER A 28 -7.12 3.81 7.29
CA SER A 28 -8.48 3.72 6.76
C SER A 28 -8.73 4.89 5.80
N LEU A 29 -8.92 4.59 4.51
CA LEU A 29 -9.20 5.58 3.48
C LEU A 29 -10.67 5.51 3.08
N THR A 30 -11.36 6.66 3.10
CA THR A 30 -12.74 6.76 2.62
C THR A 30 -12.72 7.08 1.14
N ILE A 31 -13.15 6.13 0.31
CA ILE A 31 -13.10 6.22 -1.15
C ILE A 31 -14.50 6.43 -1.73
N HIS A 32 -14.62 7.37 -2.66
CA HIS A 32 -15.80 7.59 -3.48
C HIS A 32 -15.52 7.09 -4.90
N GLY A 33 -15.87 5.83 -5.19
CA GLY A 33 -15.70 5.26 -6.54
C GLY A 33 -16.74 5.80 -7.52
N PRO A 34 -16.43 5.88 -8.84
CA PRO A 34 -17.40 6.32 -9.85
C PRO A 34 -18.55 5.32 -10.03
N ASP A 35 -18.34 4.07 -9.64
CA ASP A 35 -19.27 2.96 -9.86
C ASP A 35 -20.17 2.66 -8.64
N HIS A 36 -20.04 3.43 -7.55
CA HIS A 36 -20.85 3.23 -6.34
C HIS A 36 -21.28 4.57 -5.70
N PRO A 37 -22.58 4.75 -5.34
CA PRO A 37 -23.10 6.04 -4.89
C PRO A 37 -22.69 6.43 -3.46
N SER A 38 -22.26 5.48 -2.63
CA SER A 38 -21.85 5.75 -1.24
C SER A 38 -20.34 5.59 -1.05
N ALA A 39 -19.79 6.38 -0.13
CA ALA A 39 -18.41 6.28 0.30
C ALA A 39 -18.14 4.90 0.93
N ILE A 40 -16.97 4.34 0.64
CA ILE A 40 -16.53 3.05 1.16
C ILE A 40 -15.20 3.24 1.86
N THR A 41 -15.13 2.84 3.13
CA THR A 41 -13.87 2.83 3.89
C THR A 41 -13.09 1.57 3.55
N VAL A 42 -11.82 1.75 3.18
CA VAL A 42 -10.87 0.70 2.86
C VAL A 42 -9.67 0.81 3.78
N ASP A 43 -9.47 -0.21 4.62
CA ASP A 43 -8.26 -0.31 5.42
C ASP A 43 -7.09 -0.71 4.52
N THR A 44 -6.16 0.22 4.35
CA THR A 44 -5.08 0.19 3.37
C THR A 44 -3.76 -0.08 4.05
N ASN A 45 -3.08 -1.14 3.63
CA ASN A 45 -1.80 -1.55 4.19
C ASN A 45 -0.64 -0.93 3.44
N TYR A 46 0.37 -0.49 4.18
CA TYR A 46 1.54 0.16 3.60
C TYR A 46 2.77 0.04 4.51
N MET A 47 3.93 0.36 3.95
CA MET A 47 5.19 0.59 4.63
C MET A 47 5.56 2.06 4.45
N ASP A 48 6.14 2.69 5.47
CA ASP A 48 6.70 4.04 5.42
C ASP A 48 7.90 4.08 6.36
N GLU A 49 9.09 4.10 5.77
CA GLU A 49 10.36 4.00 6.49
C GLU A 49 11.36 5.04 5.98
N GLY A 50 12.27 5.49 6.85
CA GLY A 50 13.28 6.48 6.49
C GLY A 50 12.74 7.90 6.51
N GLN A 51 13.50 8.82 5.93
CA GLN A 51 13.23 10.27 5.89
C GLN A 51 13.86 10.87 4.63
N GLY A 52 13.45 12.08 4.24
CA GLY A 52 13.94 12.76 3.04
C GLY A 52 12.93 12.71 1.88
N GLU A 53 13.42 12.82 0.65
CA GLU A 53 12.59 12.81 -0.56
C GLU A 53 11.78 11.50 -0.65
N PRO A 54 10.45 11.55 -0.85
CA PRO A 54 9.63 10.34 -0.81
C PRO A 54 9.65 9.57 -2.13
N MET A 55 9.82 8.26 -1.97
CA MET A 55 9.75 7.29 -3.05
C MET A 55 8.59 6.34 -2.79
N LEU A 56 7.58 6.36 -3.66
CA LEU A 56 6.41 5.48 -3.58
C LEU A 56 6.59 4.27 -4.47
N PHE A 57 6.55 3.08 -3.88
CA PHE A 57 6.70 1.79 -4.53
C PHE A 57 5.32 1.12 -4.74
N ILE A 58 5.02 0.78 -5.99
CA ILE A 58 3.79 0.08 -6.41
C ILE A 58 4.13 -1.32 -6.90
N HIS A 59 3.54 -2.32 -6.25
CA HIS A 59 3.74 -3.73 -6.53
C HIS A 59 3.08 -4.18 -7.85
N GLY A 60 3.48 -5.33 -8.37
CA GLY A 60 2.88 -5.93 -9.57
C GLY A 60 1.48 -6.53 -9.33
N PHE A 61 0.86 -7.08 -10.38
CA PHE A 61 -0.43 -7.77 -10.26
C PHE A 61 -0.35 -8.98 -9.30
N ASP A 62 -1.37 -9.13 -8.46
CA ASP A 62 -1.48 -10.23 -7.46
C ASP A 62 -0.33 -10.29 -6.44
N SER A 63 0.29 -9.14 -6.15
CA SER A 63 1.42 -8.99 -5.22
C SER A 63 1.04 -8.18 -3.97
N SER A 64 2.05 -7.75 -3.21
CA SER A 64 1.92 -6.89 -2.02
C SER A 64 3.22 -6.12 -1.75
N VAL A 65 3.21 -5.26 -0.72
CA VAL A 65 4.39 -4.58 -0.18
C VAL A 65 5.56 -5.51 0.15
N LEU A 66 5.30 -6.80 0.38
CA LEU A 66 6.35 -7.80 0.57
C LEU A 66 7.29 -7.96 -0.63
N GLU A 67 6.87 -7.54 -1.82
CA GLU A 67 7.73 -7.49 -3.02
C GLU A 67 8.97 -6.62 -2.78
N PHE A 68 8.82 -5.56 -1.99
CA PHE A 68 9.89 -4.60 -1.70
C PHE A 68 10.60 -4.85 -0.35
N ARG A 69 10.27 -5.93 0.38
CA ARG A 69 10.78 -6.19 1.76
C ARG A 69 12.31 -6.18 1.90
N ARG A 70 13.05 -6.46 0.82
CA ARG A 70 14.52 -6.43 0.80
C ARG A 70 15.08 -5.12 0.24
N LEU A 71 14.27 -4.36 -0.50
CA LEU A 71 14.66 -3.11 -1.15
C LEU A 71 14.43 -1.91 -0.22
N LEU A 72 13.28 -1.82 0.45
CA LEU A 72 12.97 -0.69 1.35
C LEU A 72 14.06 -0.44 2.41
N PRO A 73 14.67 -1.46 3.05
CA PRO A 73 15.75 -1.23 4.01
C PRO A 73 17.03 -0.64 3.42
N LEU A 74 17.24 -0.78 2.10
CA LEU A 74 18.37 -0.18 1.39
C LEU A 74 18.05 1.27 1.00
N ILE A 75 16.84 1.51 0.51
CA ILE A 75 16.37 2.83 0.07
C ILE A 75 16.21 3.80 1.23
N LYS A 76 15.71 3.32 2.38
CA LYS A 76 15.44 4.18 3.55
C LYS A 76 16.66 4.85 4.17
N LYS A 77 17.87 4.48 3.73
CA LYS A 77 19.12 5.08 4.18
C LYS A 77 19.27 6.52 3.68
N ASP A 78 18.70 6.81 2.50
CA ASP A 78 18.86 8.08 1.80
C ASP A 78 17.52 8.75 1.46
N PHE A 79 16.41 7.99 1.46
CA PHE A 79 15.07 8.45 1.05
C PHE A 79 13.99 8.04 2.06
N ARG A 80 12.81 8.67 1.97
CA ARG A 80 11.59 8.16 2.62
C ARG A 80 10.98 7.09 1.72
N ALA A 81 11.15 5.83 2.08
CA ALA A 81 10.73 4.67 1.30
C ALA A 81 9.31 4.24 1.70
N ILE A 82 8.35 4.40 0.77
CA ILE A 82 6.93 4.17 1.02
C ILE A 82 6.43 3.09 0.06
N ALA A 83 5.81 2.02 0.53
CA ALA A 83 5.19 1.01 -0.34
C ALA A 83 3.73 0.80 0.04
N ILE A 84 2.84 0.66 -0.93
CA ILE A 84 1.39 0.51 -0.71
C ILE A 84 0.88 -0.82 -1.27
N ASP A 85 -0.03 -1.48 -0.54
CA ASP A 85 -0.91 -2.50 -1.09
C ASP A 85 -2.12 -1.84 -1.76
N LEU A 86 -2.21 -1.96 -3.09
CA LEU A 86 -3.30 -1.37 -3.86
C LEU A 86 -4.66 -1.98 -3.48
N LEU A 87 -5.74 -1.23 -3.73
CA LEU A 87 -7.10 -1.69 -3.56
C LEU A 87 -7.30 -3.09 -4.16
N GLY A 88 -7.75 -4.05 -3.35
CA GLY A 88 -8.02 -5.43 -3.75
C GLY A 88 -6.81 -6.39 -3.69
N PHE A 89 -5.62 -5.89 -3.37
CA PHE A 89 -4.37 -6.64 -3.37
C PHE A 89 -3.71 -6.71 -1.99
N GLY A 90 -2.72 -7.59 -1.87
CA GLY A 90 -1.97 -7.81 -0.64
C GLY A 90 -2.84 -7.97 0.60
N PHE A 91 -2.51 -7.16 1.61
CA PHE A 91 -3.15 -7.12 2.92
C PHE A 91 -4.19 -6.00 3.05
N THR A 92 -4.31 -5.10 2.06
CA THR A 92 -5.39 -4.11 1.99
C THR A 92 -6.74 -4.82 1.93
N THR A 93 -7.72 -4.32 2.68
CA THR A 93 -9.05 -4.93 2.78
C THR A 93 -9.70 -5.07 1.40
N ARG A 94 -10.10 -6.31 1.06
CA ARG A 94 -10.82 -6.61 -0.17
C ARG A 94 -12.30 -6.27 0.00
N SER A 95 -12.73 -5.19 -0.64
CA SER A 95 -14.15 -4.82 -0.69
C SER A 95 -14.91 -5.70 -1.68
N LYS A 96 -16.10 -6.16 -1.28
CA LYS A 96 -17.04 -6.86 -2.19
C LYS A 96 -17.83 -5.90 -3.08
N ILE A 97 -17.79 -4.60 -2.75
CA ILE A 97 -18.62 -3.56 -3.38
C ILE A 97 -17.74 -2.63 -4.21
N LEU A 98 -16.59 -2.21 -3.67
CA LEU A 98 -15.61 -1.42 -4.40
C LEU A 98 -14.63 -2.36 -5.13
N LEU A 99 -14.97 -2.74 -6.36
CA LEU A 99 -14.13 -3.61 -7.17
C LEU A 99 -12.82 -2.90 -7.58
N PRO A 100 -11.69 -3.62 -7.67
CA PRO A 100 -10.38 -3.05 -8.00
C PRO A 100 -10.24 -2.79 -9.51
N THR A 101 -11.09 -1.93 -10.05
CA THR A 101 -10.96 -1.43 -11.43
C THR A 101 -9.80 -0.43 -11.51
N PRO A 102 -9.20 -0.19 -12.69
CA PRO A 102 -8.14 0.82 -12.83
C PRO A 102 -8.55 2.21 -12.29
N ALA A 103 -9.81 2.62 -12.50
CA ALA A 103 -10.34 3.88 -11.98
C ALA A 103 -10.40 3.91 -10.44
N ASN A 104 -10.90 2.83 -9.81
CA ASN A 104 -10.97 2.75 -8.34
C ASN A 104 -9.58 2.65 -7.71
N ILE A 105 -8.65 1.91 -8.32
CA ILE A 105 -7.25 1.82 -7.88
C ILE A 105 -6.60 3.20 -7.96
N LYS A 106 -6.82 3.95 -9.03
CA LYS A 106 -6.31 5.32 -9.18
C LYS A 106 -6.83 6.24 -8.07
N ILE A 107 -8.14 6.26 -7.82
CA ILE A 107 -8.74 7.10 -6.77
C ILE A 107 -8.21 6.70 -5.39
N HIS A 108 -8.06 5.39 -5.13
CA HIS A 108 -7.47 4.87 -3.90
C HIS A 108 -6.03 5.36 -3.70
N LEU A 109 -5.20 5.26 -4.73
CA LEU A 109 -3.82 5.75 -4.72
C LEU A 109 -3.76 7.28 -4.51
N ASP A 110 -4.62 8.04 -5.18
CA ASP A 110 -4.72 9.49 -5.03
C ASP A 110 -5.06 9.87 -3.57
N HIS A 111 -6.02 9.18 -2.94
CA HIS A 111 -6.38 9.42 -1.54
C HIS A 111 -5.25 9.02 -0.59
N PHE A 112 -4.55 7.91 -0.86
CA PHE A 112 -3.41 7.50 -0.06
C PHE A 112 -2.30 8.57 -0.09
N TRP A 113 -1.95 9.05 -1.29
CA TRP A 113 -0.96 10.11 -1.46
C TRP A 113 -1.37 11.39 -0.70
N GLN A 114 -2.63 11.83 -0.82
CA GLN A 114 -3.15 13.00 -0.11
C GLN A 114 -3.23 12.81 1.42
N THR A 115 -3.29 11.58 1.92
CA THR A 115 -3.43 11.32 3.36
C THR A 115 -2.08 11.12 4.03
N ILE A 116 -1.20 10.32 3.41
CA ILE A 116 0.04 9.84 4.03
C ILE A 116 1.27 10.63 3.58
N ILE A 117 1.31 11.04 2.30
CA ILE A 117 2.53 11.58 1.70
C ILE A 117 2.49 13.11 1.62
N GLN A 118 1.43 13.69 1.05
CA GLN A 118 1.14 15.13 1.02
C GLN A 118 2.23 16.02 0.38
N GLU A 119 3.11 15.43 -0.41
CA GLU A 119 4.24 16.12 -1.06
C GLU A 119 4.61 15.40 -2.38
N PRO A 120 5.34 16.04 -3.32
CA PRO A 120 5.74 15.41 -4.57
C PRO A 120 6.54 14.12 -4.36
N ILE A 121 6.32 13.12 -5.21
CA ILE A 121 6.92 11.79 -5.07
C ILE A 121 7.73 11.39 -6.29
N THR A 122 8.77 10.57 -6.07
CA THR A 122 9.28 9.68 -7.11
C THR A 122 8.48 8.39 -7.10
N LEU A 123 7.84 8.05 -8.22
CA LEU A 123 7.06 6.82 -8.35
C LEU A 123 7.91 5.69 -8.91
N VAL A 124 7.89 4.53 -8.25
CA VAL A 124 8.58 3.30 -8.68
C VAL A 124 7.54 2.19 -8.83
N GLY A 125 7.26 1.77 -10.05
CA GLY A 125 6.30 0.69 -10.35
C GLY A 125 6.99 -0.57 -10.89
N VAL A 126 6.45 -1.74 -10.57
CA VAL A 126 6.83 -3.01 -11.20
C VAL A 126 5.66 -3.54 -12.04
N SER A 127 5.89 -3.87 -13.32
CA SER A 127 4.90 -4.52 -14.20
C SER A 127 3.58 -3.72 -14.36
N MET A 128 2.45 -4.14 -13.77
CA MET A 128 1.18 -3.40 -13.85
C MET A 128 1.26 -1.99 -13.22
N GLY A 129 2.25 -1.75 -12.34
CA GLY A 129 2.58 -0.41 -11.86
C GLY A 129 3.11 0.55 -12.94
N GLU A 130 3.50 0.06 -14.12
CA GLU A 130 3.97 0.86 -15.26
C GLU A 130 2.83 1.44 -16.12
N GLN A 131 1.57 1.02 -15.91
CA GLN A 131 0.42 1.50 -16.68
C GLN A 131 -0.14 2.85 -16.19
N TRP A 132 0.62 3.60 -15.39
CA TRP A 132 0.23 4.91 -14.91
C TRP A 132 0.59 6.01 -15.92
N PRO A 133 -0.39 6.80 -16.42
CA PRO A 133 -0.12 7.97 -17.27
C PRO A 133 0.36 9.21 -16.49
#